data_AF-A0A959H2F4-F1
#
_entry.id   AF-A0A959H2F4-F1
#
_cell.length_a   1.000
_cell.length_b   1.000
_cell.length_c   1.000
_cell.angle_alpha   90.00
_cell.angle_beta   90.00
_cell.angle_gamma   90.00
#
_symmetry.space_group_name_H-M   'P 1'
#
loop_
_entity.id
_entity.type
_entity.pdbx_description
1 polymer ?
#
loop_
_entity_poly.entity_id
_entity_poly.type
_entity_poly.pdbx_seq_one_letter_code
_entity_poly.pdbx_strand_id
1 'polypeptide(L)'
;ANPLLDFKLAREQDDSELIFNNLRGMELRAGIDDRIFVYFNIVETQARFPNYVNQRIARDQAIPGAGLYKTYQSQIFDITNGYDFLNGQGYLAFNLSRHVGLQFGYGRNFIGNGYRSLLLSDFSNNYLYLKANWRVWKLHYQNLFLELAAQSNAGLGANEVLPRKYMAAHYLSFQALPSLSFGIFESVVFSRPGGGFEFQYLNPVILYRTVEHGLGSPDNVLIGLDAKWNFLRHFQLYGQLMLDEFKFKELFIERRGWWANKFGMQAGLKYVNAFGLDHLDLQAEFNQARPYTYTHRDSSSSYTHYNQPLAHPLGANFREALFIARYQPFK
;
A
#
# COMPACT_ATOMS: atom_id res chain seq x y z
N ALA A 1 21.02 16.08 -8.67
CA ALA A 1 19.56 15.97 -8.54
C ALA A 1 18.97 15.90 -9.95
N ASN A 2 18.07 14.96 -10.20
CA ASN A 2 17.41 14.79 -11.49
C ASN A 2 16.09 15.55 -11.44
N PRO A 3 15.87 16.58 -12.28
CA PRO A 3 14.59 17.26 -12.33
C PRO A 3 13.52 16.28 -12.87
N LEU A 4 12.34 16.35 -12.29
CA LEU A 4 11.17 15.60 -12.72
C LEU A 4 10.14 16.58 -13.26
N LEU A 5 9.78 16.42 -14.52
CA LEU A 5 8.73 17.19 -15.18
C LEU A 5 7.82 16.20 -15.93
N ASP A 6 6.52 16.23 -15.64
CA ASP A 6 5.51 15.46 -16.37
C ASP A 6 4.29 16.35 -16.59
N PHE A 7 4.03 16.65 -17.86
CA PHE A 7 2.88 17.43 -18.30
C PHE A 7 1.95 16.57 -19.14
N LYS A 8 0.68 16.53 -18.76
CA LYS A 8 -0.38 15.82 -19.50
C LYS A 8 -1.56 16.75 -19.70
N LEU A 9 -2.19 16.63 -20.85
CA LEU A 9 -3.43 17.31 -21.20
C LEU A 9 -4.35 16.31 -21.88
N ALA A 10 -5.60 16.26 -21.45
CA ALA A 10 -6.62 15.36 -21.98
C ALA A 10 -8.01 16.01 -21.90
N ARG A 11 -8.99 15.40 -22.57
CA ARG A 11 -10.39 15.80 -22.52
C ARG A 11 -11.26 14.56 -22.35
N GLU A 12 -12.26 14.67 -21.48
CA GLU A 12 -13.27 13.64 -21.28
C GLU A 12 -14.54 14.00 -22.05
N GLN A 13 -15.24 12.99 -22.56
CA GLN A 13 -16.55 13.21 -23.16
C GLN A 13 -17.54 13.67 -22.08
N ASP A 14 -18.43 14.60 -22.42
CA ASP A 14 -19.41 15.19 -21.49
C ASP A 14 -18.81 15.99 -20.32
N ASP A 15 -17.55 16.40 -20.44
CA ASP A 15 -16.89 17.37 -19.56
C ASP A 15 -16.43 18.59 -20.34
N SER A 16 -16.80 19.78 -19.87
CA SER A 16 -16.43 21.04 -20.50
C SER A 16 -15.00 21.48 -20.16
N GLU A 17 -14.44 21.01 -19.05
CA GLU A 17 -13.10 21.39 -18.60
C GLU A 17 -12.03 20.37 -19.05
N LEU A 18 -10.80 20.85 -19.25
CA LEU A 18 -9.66 20.00 -19.59
C LEU A 18 -9.18 19.20 -18.38
N ILE A 19 -8.80 17.95 -18.61
CA ILE A 19 -8.01 17.16 -17.67
C ILE A 19 -6.55 17.57 -17.89
N PHE A 20 -5.85 17.91 -16.82
CA PHE A 20 -4.43 18.23 -16.91
C PHE A 20 -3.67 17.67 -15.71
N ASN A 21 -2.37 17.45 -15.91
CA ASN A 21 -1.44 17.11 -14.85
C ASN A 21 -0.16 17.89 -15.11
N ASN A 22 0.23 18.74 -14.17
CA ASN A 22 1.48 19.46 -14.17
C ASN A 22 2.27 19.03 -12.93
N LEU A 23 3.19 18.10 -13.13
CA LEU A 23 4.02 17.52 -12.10
C LEU A 23 5.44 18.08 -12.23
N ARG A 24 5.96 18.62 -11.11
CA ARG A 24 7.28 19.23 -11.04
C ARG A 24 7.99 18.77 -9.78
N GLY A 25 9.25 18.40 -9.89
CA GLY A 25 9.97 17.90 -8.73
C GLY A 25 11.45 17.70 -8.96
N MET A 26 12.08 17.11 -7.95
CA MET A 26 13.48 16.72 -8.01
C MET A 26 13.67 15.39 -7.28
N GLU A 27 14.59 14.59 -7.81
CA GLU A 27 15.05 13.35 -7.18
C GLU A 27 16.54 13.42 -6.89
N LEU A 28 16.95 12.92 -5.73
CA LEU A 28 18.34 12.77 -5.32
C LEU A 28 18.57 11.37 -4.76
N ARG A 29 19.67 10.76 -5.19
CA ARG A 29 20.16 9.48 -4.67
C ARG A 29 21.64 9.64 -4.38
N ALA A 30 22.07 9.19 -3.21
CA ALA A 30 23.47 9.20 -2.82
C ALA A 30 23.82 7.92 -2.04
N GLY A 31 25.04 7.45 -2.19
CA GLY A 31 25.60 6.34 -1.45
C GLY A 31 26.92 6.77 -0.80
N ILE A 32 27.15 6.35 0.44
CA ILE A 32 28.40 6.56 1.17
C ILE A 32 28.92 5.17 1.59
N ASP A 33 30.16 4.88 1.19
CA ASP A 33 30.92 3.68 1.56
C ASP A 33 30.20 2.34 1.32
N ASP A 34 29.31 2.28 0.32
CA ASP A 34 28.46 1.11 0.00
C ASP A 34 27.63 0.56 1.18
N ARG A 35 27.44 1.37 2.22
CA ARG A 35 26.75 0.99 3.46
C ARG A 35 25.58 1.89 3.80
N ILE A 36 25.69 3.18 3.47
CA ILE A 36 24.68 4.19 3.76
C ILE A 36 24.11 4.66 2.43
N PHE A 37 22.79 4.58 2.27
CA PHE A 37 22.09 5.03 1.09
C PHE A 37 21.07 6.08 1.46
N VAL A 38 21.10 7.20 0.77
CA VAL A 38 20.18 8.30 0.93
C VAL A 38 19.34 8.40 -0.33
N TYR A 39 18.03 8.46 -0.15
CA TYR A 39 17.09 8.77 -1.20
C TYR A 39 16.22 9.94 -0.77
N PHE A 40 15.98 10.85 -1.70
CA PHE A 40 15.07 11.97 -1.51
C PHE A 40 14.35 12.26 -2.82
N ASN A 41 13.06 12.54 -2.74
CA ASN A 41 12.23 12.93 -3.86
C ASN A 41 11.15 13.87 -3.34
N ILE A 42 10.97 15.01 -4.00
CA ILE A 42 9.88 15.93 -3.72
C ILE A 42 9.20 16.30 -5.03
N VAL A 43 7.88 16.21 -5.04
CA VAL A 43 7.05 16.46 -6.20
C VAL A 43 5.86 17.32 -5.80
N GLU A 44 5.69 18.44 -6.48
CA GLU A 44 4.49 19.25 -6.49
C GLU A 44 3.65 18.89 -7.71
N THR A 45 2.36 18.68 -7.52
CA THR A 45 1.42 18.34 -8.59
C THR A 45 0.24 19.27 -8.57
N GLN A 46 -0.01 19.93 -9.70
CA GLN A 46 -1.24 20.64 -10.00
C GLN A 46 -1.99 19.83 -11.05
N ALA A 47 -3.19 19.34 -10.73
CA ALA A 47 -3.91 18.44 -11.62
C ALA A 47 -5.42 18.57 -11.50
N ARG A 48 -6.11 18.25 -12.60
CA ARG A 48 -7.54 17.93 -12.61
C ARG A 48 -7.69 16.52 -13.16
N PHE A 49 -8.49 15.70 -12.49
CA PHE A 49 -8.63 14.29 -12.82
C PHE A 49 -9.90 14.03 -13.65
N PRO A 50 -10.03 12.85 -14.29
CA PRO A 50 -11.29 12.41 -14.87
C PRO A 50 -12.43 12.37 -13.83
N ASN A 51 -13.67 12.46 -14.30
CA ASN A 51 -14.87 12.55 -13.47
C ASN A 51 -14.98 11.42 -12.45
N TYR A 52 -14.68 10.17 -12.84
CA TYR A 52 -14.74 9.04 -11.90
C TYR A 52 -13.74 9.17 -10.74
N VAL A 53 -12.59 9.83 -10.96
CA VAL A 53 -11.60 10.11 -9.92
C VAL A 53 -12.09 11.28 -9.05
N ASN A 54 -12.64 12.34 -9.63
CA ASN A 54 -13.21 13.46 -8.86
C ASN A 54 -14.37 13.02 -7.96
N GLN A 55 -15.25 12.15 -8.46
CA GLN A 55 -16.32 11.54 -7.65
C GLN A 55 -15.75 10.74 -6.47
N ARG A 56 -14.66 9.99 -6.71
CA ARG A 56 -13.96 9.28 -5.64
C ARG A 56 -13.33 10.24 -4.63
N ILE A 57 -12.68 11.30 -5.09
CA ILE A 57 -12.08 12.33 -4.22
C ILE A 57 -13.15 12.97 -3.35
N ALA A 58 -14.30 13.31 -3.92
CA ALA A 58 -15.43 13.87 -3.19
C ALA A 58 -16.01 12.88 -2.15
N ARG A 59 -16.09 11.59 -2.48
CA ARG A 59 -16.57 10.54 -1.57
C ARG A 59 -15.60 10.27 -0.41
N ASP A 60 -14.32 10.09 -0.73
CA ASP A 60 -13.29 9.67 0.23
C ASP A 60 -12.64 10.87 0.95
N GLN A 61 -12.88 12.10 0.45
CA GLN A 61 -12.21 13.34 0.87
C GLN A 61 -10.68 13.20 0.81
N ALA A 62 -10.17 12.51 -0.22
CA ALA A 62 -8.75 12.20 -0.41
C ALA A 62 -8.40 12.01 -1.88
N ILE A 63 -7.22 12.50 -2.26
CA ILE A 63 -6.65 12.28 -3.60
C ILE A 63 -5.80 11.00 -3.57
N PRO A 64 -6.03 10.04 -4.49
CA PRO A 64 -5.24 8.80 -4.57
C PRO A 64 -3.72 9.06 -4.58
N GLY A 65 -3.02 8.48 -3.60
CA GLY A 65 -1.57 8.59 -3.45
C GLY A 65 -1.08 9.93 -2.86
N ALA A 66 -1.96 10.86 -2.56
CA ALA A 66 -1.62 12.17 -2.01
C ALA A 66 -2.11 12.34 -0.57
N GLY A 67 -1.43 13.21 0.18
CA GLY A 67 -1.81 13.54 1.55
C GLY A 67 -2.84 14.66 1.59
N LEU A 68 -2.50 15.74 2.28
CA LEU A 68 -3.28 16.98 2.25
C LEU A 68 -3.22 17.60 0.86
N TYR A 69 -4.33 18.18 0.42
CA TYR A 69 -4.46 18.83 -0.88
C TYR A 69 -5.24 20.14 -0.73
N LYS A 70 -5.08 21.03 -1.72
CA LYS A 70 -5.79 22.30 -1.84
C LYS A 70 -6.55 22.33 -3.16
N THR A 71 -7.61 23.12 -3.23
CA THR A 71 -8.27 23.44 -4.49
C THR A 71 -7.36 24.36 -5.32
N TYR A 72 -7.37 24.16 -6.63
CA TYR A 72 -6.57 24.93 -7.58
C TYR A 72 -7.46 25.41 -8.73
N GLN A 73 -7.25 26.66 -9.13
CA GLN A 73 -7.90 27.26 -10.28
C GLN A 73 -6.83 27.74 -11.26
N SER A 74 -6.91 27.29 -12.51
CA SER A 74 -6.00 27.73 -13.57
C SER A 74 -6.65 28.82 -14.39
N GLN A 75 -6.04 30.01 -14.40
CA GLN A 75 -6.44 31.10 -15.30
C GLN A 75 -5.94 30.91 -16.74
N ILE A 76 -4.96 30.01 -16.96
CA ILE A 76 -4.36 29.78 -18.29
C ILE A 76 -5.21 28.78 -19.09
N PHE A 77 -5.81 27.80 -18.43
CA PHE A 77 -6.58 26.73 -19.06
C PHE A 77 -8.09 26.77 -18.71
N ASP A 78 -8.56 27.86 -18.08
CA ASP A 78 -9.94 28.05 -17.60
C ASP A 78 -10.47 26.86 -16.78
N ILE A 79 -9.67 26.41 -15.81
CA ILE A 79 -9.98 25.25 -14.98
C ILE A 79 -10.43 25.72 -13.60
N THR A 80 -11.65 25.35 -13.19
CA THR A 80 -12.20 25.76 -11.90
C THR A 80 -12.10 24.68 -10.82
N ASN A 81 -12.02 23.41 -11.21
CA ASN A 81 -12.00 22.26 -10.30
C ASN A 81 -10.67 21.49 -10.32
N GLY A 82 -9.56 22.20 -10.14
CA GLY A 82 -8.24 21.58 -9.99
C GLY A 82 -7.88 21.28 -8.54
N TYR A 83 -6.79 20.53 -8.38
CA TYR A 83 -6.17 20.22 -7.09
C TYR A 83 -4.66 20.56 -7.13
N ASP A 84 -4.14 21.00 -6.00
CA ASP A 84 -2.71 21.22 -5.75
C ASP A 84 -2.28 20.44 -4.51
N PHE A 85 -1.26 19.61 -4.65
CA PHE A 85 -0.74 18.79 -3.56
C PHE A 85 0.76 18.52 -3.71
N LEU A 86 1.40 18.27 -2.57
CA LEU A 86 2.83 18.00 -2.45
C LEU A 86 3.06 16.58 -1.92
N ASN A 87 3.90 15.82 -2.62
CA ASN A 87 4.36 14.52 -2.18
C ASN A 87 5.88 14.54 -1.99
N GLY A 88 6.31 14.45 -0.72
CA GLY A 88 7.70 14.19 -0.36
C GLY A 88 7.92 12.72 -0.04
N GLN A 89 9.03 12.15 -0.50
CA GLN A 89 9.55 10.84 -0.13
C GLN A 89 11.03 10.97 0.22
N GLY A 90 11.49 10.23 1.22
CA GLY A 90 12.91 10.21 1.53
C GLY A 90 13.24 9.15 2.56
N TYR A 91 14.43 8.59 2.49
CA TYR A 91 14.87 7.60 3.47
C TYR A 91 16.39 7.53 3.56
N LEU A 92 16.82 7.06 4.73
CA LEU A 92 18.16 6.55 4.98
C LEU A 92 18.08 5.03 5.05
N ALA A 93 18.93 4.34 4.30
CA ALA A 93 19.07 2.90 4.36
C ALA A 93 20.49 2.50 4.75
N PHE A 94 20.60 1.47 5.58
CA PHE A 94 21.84 0.96 6.14
C PHE A 94 21.93 -0.53 5.92
N ASN A 95 23.01 -0.99 5.28
CA ASN A 95 23.35 -2.41 5.24
C ASN A 95 24.16 -2.76 6.49
N LEU A 96 23.49 -3.23 7.55
CA LEU A 96 24.15 -3.65 8.80
C LEU A 96 25.04 -4.88 8.60
N SER A 97 24.62 -5.79 7.71
CA SER A 97 25.41 -6.93 7.27
C SER A 97 24.95 -7.39 5.88
N ARG A 98 25.63 -8.39 5.30
CA ARG A 98 25.17 -9.05 4.07
C ARG A 98 23.76 -9.65 4.14
N HIS A 99 23.25 -9.89 5.36
CA HIS A 99 21.94 -10.51 5.58
C HIS A 99 20.91 -9.53 6.12
N VAL A 100 21.30 -8.34 6.58
CA VAL A 100 20.42 -7.44 7.34
C VAL A 100 20.54 -6.01 6.81
N GLY A 101 19.41 -5.47 6.39
CA GLY A 101 19.27 -4.08 5.94
C GLY A 101 18.19 -3.35 6.74
N LEU A 102 18.49 -2.13 7.16
CA LEU A 102 17.54 -1.21 7.77
C LEU A 102 17.22 -0.06 6.83
N GLN A 103 15.99 0.46 6.91
CA GLN A 103 15.57 1.66 6.21
C GLN A 103 14.64 2.46 7.12
N PHE A 104 14.96 3.72 7.34
CA PHE A 104 14.13 4.66 8.07
C PHE A 104 13.81 5.84 7.17
N GLY A 105 12.54 6.18 7.03
CA GLY A 105 12.15 7.26 6.13
C GLY A 105 10.67 7.48 6.02
N TYR A 106 10.30 8.32 5.06
CA TYR A 106 8.93 8.69 4.73
C TYR A 106 8.63 8.27 3.28
N GLY A 107 7.64 7.41 3.07
CA GLY A 107 7.37 6.82 1.76
C GLY A 107 6.32 5.71 1.82
N ARG A 108 6.35 4.82 0.84
CA ARG A 108 5.37 3.73 0.66
C ARG A 108 6.03 2.37 0.64
N ASN A 109 5.28 1.33 0.98
CA ASN A 109 5.71 -0.06 0.89
C ASN A 109 4.64 -0.88 0.17
N PHE A 110 5.05 -2.00 -0.42
CA PHE A 110 4.18 -2.93 -1.12
C PHE A 110 4.58 -4.36 -0.76
N ILE A 111 3.59 -5.19 -0.43
CA ILE A 111 3.79 -6.62 -0.13
C ILE A 111 2.88 -7.42 -1.06
N GLY A 112 3.48 -8.11 -2.01
CA GLY A 112 2.78 -9.00 -2.93
C GLY A 112 3.48 -9.12 -4.27
N ASN A 113 2.87 -9.88 -5.17
CA ASN A 113 3.41 -10.14 -6.52
C ASN A 113 2.47 -9.64 -7.65
N GLY A 114 1.30 -9.11 -7.30
CA GLY A 114 0.29 -8.57 -8.22
C GLY A 114 0.47 -7.11 -8.58
N TYR A 115 -0.48 -6.59 -9.37
CA TYR A 115 -0.68 -5.16 -9.57
C TYR A 115 -1.38 -4.53 -8.37
N ARG A 116 -2.28 -5.29 -7.73
CA ARG A 116 -2.86 -4.96 -6.42
C ARG A 116 -2.21 -5.77 -5.31
N SER A 117 -2.44 -5.36 -4.07
CA SER A 117 -2.17 -6.17 -2.88
C SER A 117 -3.38 -6.15 -1.95
N LEU A 118 -3.66 -7.29 -1.33
CA LEU A 118 -4.64 -7.42 -0.25
C LEU A 118 -4.01 -7.27 1.13
N LEU A 119 -2.67 -7.22 1.21
CA LEU A 119 -1.92 -7.17 2.46
C LEU A 119 -1.45 -5.75 2.75
N LEU A 120 -0.63 -5.18 1.86
CA LEU A 120 -0.13 -3.82 1.94
C LEU A 120 0.20 -3.33 0.53
N SER A 121 -0.39 -2.22 0.12
CA SER A 121 -0.19 -1.60 -1.20
C SER A 121 0.44 -0.21 -1.09
N ASP A 122 0.90 0.28 -2.23
CA ASP A 122 1.44 1.62 -2.42
C ASP A 122 0.39 2.65 -2.87
N PHE A 123 -0.90 2.35 -2.65
CA PHE A 123 -2.01 3.19 -3.08
C PHE A 123 -2.20 4.45 -2.23
N SER A 124 -2.07 4.36 -0.90
CA SER A 124 -2.24 5.49 0.01
C SER A 124 -1.06 6.48 -0.07
N ASN A 125 -1.16 7.62 0.62
CA ASN A 125 -0.06 8.57 0.77
C ASN A 125 1.18 7.96 1.46
N ASN A 126 2.30 8.65 1.31
CA ASN A 126 3.53 8.37 2.04
C ASN A 126 3.32 8.51 3.56
N TYR A 127 3.95 7.61 4.31
CA TYR A 127 3.94 7.58 5.77
C TYR A 127 5.36 7.42 6.32
N LEU A 128 5.58 7.78 7.58
CA LEU A 128 6.84 7.52 8.26
C LEU A 128 6.94 6.02 8.54
N TYR A 129 8.08 5.42 8.24
CA TYR A 129 8.32 4.01 8.47
C TYR A 129 9.74 3.72 8.95
N LEU A 130 9.84 2.68 9.78
CA LEU A 130 11.06 1.91 10.02
C LEU A 130 10.87 0.53 9.43
N LYS A 131 11.79 0.12 8.55
CA LYS A 131 11.79 -1.18 7.88
C LYS A 131 13.08 -1.93 8.15
N ALA A 132 12.95 -3.17 8.62
CA ALA A 132 14.08 -4.10 8.77
C ALA A 132 13.89 -5.31 7.86
N ASN A 133 14.88 -5.62 7.03
CA ASN A 133 14.89 -6.80 6.17
C ASN A 133 16.00 -7.75 6.60
N TRP A 134 15.64 -9.02 6.77
CA TRP A 134 16.52 -10.12 7.09
C TRP A 134 16.45 -11.13 5.95
N ARG A 135 17.58 -11.42 5.33
CA ARG A 135 17.69 -12.41 4.25
C ARG A 135 18.72 -13.44 4.66
N VAL A 136 18.24 -14.60 5.09
CA VAL A 136 19.09 -15.69 5.57
C VAL A 136 18.63 -16.98 4.90
N TRP A 137 19.52 -17.64 4.17
CA TRP A 137 19.20 -18.85 3.41
C TRP A 137 18.02 -18.61 2.44
N LYS A 138 16.99 -19.45 2.47
CA LYS A 138 15.76 -19.36 1.67
C LYS A 138 14.68 -18.48 2.31
N LEU A 139 15.00 -17.78 3.40
CA LEU A 139 14.06 -16.95 4.16
C LEU A 139 14.33 -15.47 3.93
N HIS A 140 13.25 -14.74 3.61
CA HIS A 140 13.21 -13.28 3.66
C HIS A 140 12.18 -12.86 4.69
N TYR A 141 12.65 -12.27 5.78
CA TYR A 141 11.81 -11.71 6.83
C TYR A 141 11.84 -10.18 6.78
N GLN A 142 10.69 -9.54 6.81
CA GLN A 142 10.55 -8.09 6.77
C GLN A 142 9.70 -7.62 7.95
N ASN A 143 10.19 -6.59 8.63
CA ASN A 143 9.49 -5.91 9.72
C ASN A 143 9.21 -4.48 9.27
N LEU A 144 8.02 -3.98 9.57
CA LEU A 144 7.56 -2.65 9.25
C LEU A 144 6.91 -2.03 10.49
N PHE A 145 7.34 -0.83 10.84
CA PHE A 145 6.72 -0.01 11.88
C PHE A 145 6.37 1.33 11.25
N LEU A 146 5.09 1.67 11.23
CA LEU A 146 4.56 2.80 10.47
C LEU A 146 3.86 3.77 11.43
N GLU A 147 4.04 5.06 11.19
CA GLU A 147 3.16 6.09 11.75
C GLU A 147 2.20 6.59 10.67
N LEU A 148 0.91 6.55 10.99
CA LEU A 148 -0.19 6.82 10.08
C LEU A 148 -1.10 7.93 10.63
N ALA A 149 -1.85 8.59 9.75
CA ALA A 149 -2.96 9.45 10.12
C ALA A 149 -4.28 8.64 10.16
N ALA A 150 -5.08 8.86 11.20
CA ALA A 150 -6.42 8.30 11.33
C ALA A 150 -7.38 8.89 10.29
N GLN A 151 -8.50 8.19 10.06
CA GLN A 151 -9.55 8.68 9.19
C GLN A 151 -10.23 9.89 9.84
N SER A 152 -10.43 10.97 9.08
CA SER A 152 -11.07 12.20 9.56
C SER A 152 -12.17 12.67 8.61
N ASN A 153 -13.28 13.12 9.19
CA ASN A 153 -14.39 13.75 8.48
C ASN A 153 -14.18 15.27 8.30
N ALA A 154 -13.27 15.87 9.05
CA ALA A 154 -12.85 17.24 8.79
C ALA A 154 -12.11 17.22 7.46
N GLY A 155 -12.61 17.96 6.46
CA GLY A 155 -11.95 18.05 5.16
C GLY A 155 -10.46 18.33 5.37
N LEU A 156 -9.61 17.63 4.62
CA LEU A 156 -8.14 17.69 4.72
C LEU A 156 -7.53 19.09 4.44
N GLY A 157 -8.36 20.14 4.39
CA GLY A 157 -8.00 21.55 4.34
C GLY A 157 -8.19 22.32 5.67
N ALA A 158 -8.61 21.65 6.76
CA ALA A 158 -8.66 22.27 8.08
C ALA A 158 -7.25 22.33 8.71
N ASN A 159 -6.92 23.41 9.41
CA ASN A 159 -5.64 23.61 10.13
C ASN A 159 -5.48 22.70 11.37
N GLU A 160 -6.10 21.53 11.38
CA GLU A 160 -6.08 20.59 12.51
C GLU A 160 -5.11 19.43 12.23
N VAL A 161 -4.32 19.10 13.24
CA VAL A 161 -3.42 17.95 13.18
C VAL A 161 -4.25 16.67 13.23
N LEU A 162 -4.16 15.85 12.19
CA LEU A 162 -4.86 14.56 12.16
C LEU A 162 -4.37 13.66 13.31
N PRO A 163 -5.28 12.96 14.01
CA PRO A 163 -4.90 12.01 15.04
C PRO A 163 -3.94 10.95 14.47
N ARG A 164 -2.87 10.66 15.21
CA ARG A 164 -1.89 9.65 14.85
C ARG A 164 -2.37 8.27 15.27
N LYS A 165 -2.07 7.28 14.44
CA LYS A 165 -2.19 5.86 14.72
C LYS A 165 -0.95 5.16 14.18
N TYR A 166 -0.74 3.92 14.59
CA TYR A 166 0.45 3.18 14.22
C TYR A 166 0.08 1.83 13.64
N MET A 167 0.98 1.31 12.81
CA MET A 167 0.89 -0.04 12.30
C MET A 167 2.21 -0.74 12.51
N ALA A 168 2.15 -1.95 13.05
CA ALA A 168 3.29 -2.85 13.10
C ALA A 168 2.97 -4.05 12.20
N ALA A 169 3.93 -4.47 11.37
CA ALA A 169 3.74 -5.52 10.37
C ALA A 169 4.97 -6.40 10.25
N HIS A 170 4.73 -7.68 10.02
CA HIS A 170 5.75 -8.68 9.75
C HIS A 170 5.37 -9.50 8.53
N TYR A 171 6.36 -9.78 7.68
CA TYR A 171 6.21 -10.60 6.49
C TYR A 171 7.36 -11.60 6.40
N LEU A 172 7.03 -12.88 6.44
CA LEU A 172 7.99 -13.98 6.28
C LEU A 172 7.73 -14.68 4.96
N SER A 173 8.70 -14.61 4.05
CA SER A 173 8.70 -15.33 2.78
C SER A 173 9.72 -16.47 2.80
N PHE A 174 9.29 -17.66 2.41
CA PHE A 174 10.11 -18.85 2.25
C PHE A 174 10.16 -19.29 0.78
N GLN A 175 11.36 -19.31 0.22
CA GLN A 175 11.62 -19.79 -1.13
C GLN A 175 11.80 -21.31 -1.14
N ALA A 176 10.70 -22.06 -1.17
CA ALA A 176 10.72 -23.52 -1.19
C ALA A 176 11.57 -24.09 -2.35
N LEU A 177 11.36 -23.54 -3.55
CA LEU A 177 12.12 -23.85 -4.78
C LEU A 177 12.58 -22.54 -5.43
N PRO A 178 13.58 -22.55 -6.35
CA PRO A 178 13.98 -21.34 -7.08
C PRO A 178 12.80 -20.63 -7.77
N SER A 179 11.79 -21.40 -8.19
CA SER A 179 10.58 -20.93 -8.84
C SER A 179 9.36 -20.77 -7.94
N LEU A 180 9.39 -21.25 -6.68
CA LEU A 180 8.21 -21.32 -5.81
C LEU A 180 8.50 -20.68 -4.44
N SER A 181 7.69 -19.70 -4.07
CA SER A 181 7.77 -19.04 -2.76
C SER A 181 6.40 -18.95 -2.11
N PHE A 182 6.39 -19.09 -0.79
CA PHE A 182 5.23 -18.87 0.07
C PHE A 182 5.55 -17.77 1.08
N GLY A 183 4.56 -16.98 1.45
CA GLY A 183 4.66 -15.89 2.40
C GLY A 183 3.55 -15.94 3.43
N ILE A 184 3.86 -15.50 4.65
CA ILE A 184 2.91 -15.25 5.72
C ILE A 184 3.07 -13.79 6.14
N PHE A 185 1.95 -13.10 6.29
CA PHE A 185 1.87 -11.71 6.71
C PHE A 185 1.03 -11.59 7.98
N GLU A 186 1.46 -10.77 8.91
CA GLU A 186 0.66 -10.35 10.06
C GLU A 186 0.85 -8.85 10.27
N SER A 187 -0.22 -8.15 10.60
CA SER A 187 -0.14 -6.75 10.98
C SER A 187 -1.17 -6.40 12.03
N VAL A 188 -0.84 -5.40 12.83
CA VAL A 188 -1.73 -4.80 13.81
C VAL A 188 -1.76 -3.29 13.59
N VAL A 189 -2.96 -2.72 13.48
CA VAL A 189 -3.19 -1.28 13.48
C VAL A 189 -3.77 -0.89 14.84
N PHE A 190 -3.13 0.06 15.49
CA PHE A 190 -3.49 0.46 16.85
C PHE A 190 -3.38 1.97 17.04
N SER A 191 -4.16 2.46 18.00
CA SER A 191 -4.07 3.82 18.53
C SER A 191 -4.15 3.75 20.05
N ARG A 192 -3.55 4.72 20.74
CA ARG A 192 -3.59 4.82 22.20
C ARG A 192 -4.08 6.22 22.59
N PRO A 193 -4.83 6.37 23.70
CA PRO A 193 -5.15 7.69 24.24
C PRO A 193 -3.85 8.49 24.47
N GLY A 194 -3.79 9.71 23.94
CA GLY A 194 -2.58 10.55 23.98
C GLY A 194 -1.55 10.28 22.86
N GLY A 195 -1.82 9.37 21.93
CA GLY A 195 -1.02 9.21 20.70
C GLY A 195 0.31 8.46 20.87
N GLY A 196 0.49 7.69 21.94
CA GLY A 196 1.72 6.92 22.18
C GLY A 196 1.86 5.67 21.30
N PHE A 197 3.11 5.31 20.99
CA PHE A 197 3.44 4.02 20.36
C PHE A 197 3.45 2.89 21.39
N GLU A 198 2.87 1.74 21.06
CA GLU A 198 2.89 0.54 21.90
C GLU A 198 4.16 -0.26 21.62
N PHE A 199 5.18 -0.06 22.46
CA PHE A 199 6.50 -0.66 22.26
C PHE A 199 6.50 -2.20 22.29
N GLN A 200 5.48 -2.84 22.86
CA GLN A 200 5.34 -4.30 22.85
C GLN A 200 5.23 -4.86 21.42
N TYR A 201 4.70 -4.08 20.47
CA TYR A 201 4.64 -4.47 19.07
C TYR A 201 5.98 -4.32 18.32
N LEU A 202 7.03 -3.75 18.94
CA LEU A 202 8.37 -3.76 18.35
C LEU A 202 9.02 -5.15 18.36
N ASN A 203 8.51 -6.10 19.13
CA ASN A 203 9.08 -7.43 19.20
C ASN A 203 8.92 -8.13 17.83
N PRO A 204 10.03 -8.36 17.10
CA PRO A 204 9.98 -8.83 15.73
C PRO A 204 9.77 -10.34 15.62
N VAL A 205 9.56 -11.06 16.72
CA VAL A 205 9.54 -12.55 16.72
C VAL A 205 8.19 -13.09 17.20
N ILE A 206 7.46 -12.31 18.00
CA ILE A 206 6.21 -12.75 18.59
C ILE A 206 5.05 -12.54 17.60
N LEU A 207 4.10 -13.48 17.58
CA LEU A 207 2.83 -13.28 16.89
C LEU A 207 2.09 -12.12 17.56
N TYR A 208 1.73 -11.10 16.79
CA TYR A 208 1.08 -9.91 17.33
C TYR A 208 -0.24 -10.21 18.00
N ARG A 209 -0.94 -11.26 17.55
CA ARG A 209 -2.14 -11.75 18.23
C ARG A 209 -1.90 -12.17 19.69
N THR A 210 -0.74 -12.72 20.02
CA THR A 210 -0.41 -13.09 21.41
C THR A 210 -0.20 -11.84 22.26
N VAL A 211 0.42 -10.80 21.70
CA VAL A 211 0.63 -9.51 22.37
C VAL A 211 -0.70 -8.79 22.60
N GLU A 212 -1.56 -8.72 21.58
CA GLU A 212 -2.91 -8.15 21.68
C GLU A 212 -3.73 -8.82 22.80
N HIS A 213 -3.73 -10.16 22.84
CA HIS A 213 -4.41 -10.91 23.90
C HIS A 213 -3.85 -10.61 25.30
N GLY A 214 -2.54 -10.41 25.44
CA GLY A 214 -1.91 -10.03 26.70
C GLY A 214 -2.22 -8.58 27.13
N LEU A 215 -2.40 -7.69 26.15
CA LEU A 215 -2.77 -6.28 26.36
C LEU A 215 -4.26 -6.10 26.68
N GLY A 216 -5.10 -7.07 26.35
CA GLY A 216 -6.55 -6.98 26.51
C GLY A 216 -7.22 -5.93 25.62
N SER A 217 -6.54 -5.48 24.55
CA SER A 217 -7.02 -4.44 23.64
C SER A 217 -7.67 -5.07 22.39
N PRO A 218 -8.81 -4.56 21.90
CA PRO A 218 -9.34 -4.93 20.60
C PRO A 218 -8.60 -4.18 19.49
N ASP A 219 -7.30 -4.46 19.30
CA ASP A 219 -6.53 -3.86 18.19
C ASP A 219 -6.87 -4.58 16.88
N ASN A 220 -6.73 -3.89 15.74
CA ASN A 220 -7.14 -4.45 14.44
C ASN A 220 -6.03 -5.32 13.85
N VAL A 221 -6.20 -6.65 13.90
CA VAL A 221 -5.22 -7.62 13.39
C VAL A 221 -5.66 -8.21 12.04
N LEU A 222 -4.73 -8.16 11.09
CA LEU A 222 -4.85 -8.75 9.76
C LEU A 222 -3.78 -9.81 9.57
N ILE A 223 -4.19 -10.99 9.10
CA ILE A 223 -3.30 -12.10 8.76
C ILE A 223 -3.45 -12.40 7.27
N GLY A 224 -2.35 -12.74 6.61
CA GLY A 224 -2.35 -13.08 5.20
C GLY A 224 -1.39 -14.18 4.81
N LEU A 225 -1.69 -14.78 3.66
CA LEU A 225 -0.85 -15.72 2.95
C LEU A 225 -0.54 -15.15 1.57
N ASP A 226 0.68 -15.32 1.10
CA ASP A 226 1.14 -14.95 -0.24
C ASP A 226 1.76 -16.19 -0.90
N ALA A 227 1.55 -16.37 -2.19
CA ALA A 227 2.21 -17.42 -2.94
C ALA A 227 2.60 -16.92 -4.33
N LYS A 228 3.75 -17.37 -4.82
CA LYS A 228 4.22 -17.13 -6.18
C LYS A 228 4.87 -18.38 -6.75
N TRP A 229 4.52 -18.69 -7.99
CA TRP A 229 5.10 -19.77 -8.75
C TRP A 229 5.46 -19.34 -10.18
N ASN A 230 6.73 -19.42 -10.53
CA ASN A 230 7.25 -19.19 -11.88
C ASN A 230 7.36 -20.53 -12.62
N PHE A 231 6.71 -20.67 -13.77
CA PHE A 231 6.72 -21.92 -14.53
C PHE A 231 6.91 -21.67 -16.02
N LEU A 232 7.47 -22.67 -16.71
CA LEU A 232 7.81 -22.63 -18.14
C LEU A 232 8.63 -21.40 -18.56
N ARG A 233 9.34 -20.74 -17.64
CA ARG A 233 10.15 -19.51 -17.85
C ARG A 233 9.40 -18.26 -18.34
N HIS A 234 8.14 -18.38 -18.73
CA HIS A 234 7.32 -17.29 -19.26
C HIS A 234 6.11 -16.95 -18.39
N PHE A 235 5.72 -17.83 -17.47
CA PHE A 235 4.53 -17.61 -16.65
C PHE A 235 4.88 -17.41 -15.18
N GLN A 236 4.15 -16.50 -14.54
CA GLN A 236 4.13 -16.33 -13.08
C GLN A 236 2.69 -16.36 -12.59
N LEU A 237 2.34 -17.41 -11.84
CA LEU A 237 1.11 -17.49 -11.07
C LEU A 237 1.37 -16.92 -9.67
N TYR A 238 0.46 -16.12 -9.16
CA TYR A 238 0.53 -15.59 -7.80
C TYR A 238 -0.85 -15.46 -7.19
N GLY A 239 -0.89 -15.39 -5.87
CA GLY A 239 -2.13 -15.14 -5.16
C GLY A 239 -1.89 -14.72 -3.72
N GLN A 240 -2.90 -14.07 -3.16
CA GLN A 240 -2.93 -13.68 -1.77
C GLN A 240 -4.27 -14.09 -1.14
N LEU A 241 -4.21 -14.55 0.10
CA LEU A 241 -5.38 -14.73 0.94
C LEU A 241 -5.20 -13.83 2.15
N MET A 242 -6.28 -13.20 2.57
CA MET A 242 -6.26 -12.31 3.72
C MET A 242 -7.47 -12.59 4.61
N LEU A 243 -7.23 -12.59 5.92
CA LEU A 243 -8.21 -12.73 6.98
C LEU A 243 -8.08 -11.54 7.93
N ASP A 244 -9.21 -10.91 8.22
CA ASP A 244 -9.34 -9.74 9.08
C ASP A 244 -10.14 -10.13 10.34
N GLU A 245 -9.69 -9.67 11.52
CA GLU A 245 -10.23 -10.05 12.84
C GLU A 245 -10.27 -11.58 13.08
N PHE A 246 -9.14 -12.26 12.87
CA PHE A 246 -9.06 -13.72 13.06
C PHE A 246 -9.27 -14.14 14.53
N LYS A 247 -10.46 -14.68 14.85
CA LYS A 247 -10.73 -15.34 16.13
C LYS A 247 -10.43 -16.83 16.05
N PHE A 248 -9.27 -17.24 16.56
CA PHE A 248 -8.81 -18.65 16.61
C PHE A 248 -9.87 -19.62 17.20
N LYS A 249 -10.67 -19.16 18.18
CA LYS A 249 -11.72 -19.97 18.84
C LYS A 249 -12.94 -20.28 17.96
N GLU A 250 -13.39 -19.35 17.11
CA GLU A 250 -14.65 -19.53 16.35
C GLU A 250 -14.49 -20.40 15.09
N LEU A 251 -13.29 -20.45 14.49
CA LEU A 251 -13.05 -21.19 13.24
C LEU A 251 -12.63 -22.65 13.47
N PHE A 252 -11.86 -22.93 14.53
CA PHE A 252 -11.35 -24.28 14.81
C PHE A 252 -12.18 -25.08 15.81
N ILE A 253 -12.90 -24.44 16.75
CA ILE A 253 -13.68 -25.16 17.79
C ILE A 253 -15.15 -25.28 17.41
N GLU A 254 -15.76 -24.25 16.83
CA GLU A 254 -17.23 -24.24 16.66
C GLU A 254 -17.73 -24.54 15.24
N ARG A 255 -16.90 -24.49 14.18
CA ARG A 255 -17.28 -24.81 12.77
C ARG A 255 -18.64 -24.21 12.34
N ARG A 256 -19.08 -23.08 12.91
CA ARG A 256 -20.45 -22.56 12.71
C ARG A 256 -20.67 -21.75 11.43
N GLY A 257 -19.70 -21.73 10.50
CA GLY A 257 -19.86 -21.00 9.23
C GLY A 257 -20.29 -19.54 9.47
N TRP A 258 -19.58 -18.83 10.35
CA TRP A 258 -20.00 -17.49 10.77
C TRP A 258 -20.00 -16.54 9.57
N TRP A 259 -21.17 -15.97 9.29
CA TRP A 259 -21.39 -15.03 8.18
C TRP A 259 -20.51 -13.78 8.26
N ALA A 260 -19.95 -13.46 9.44
CA ALA A 260 -19.06 -12.33 9.68
C ALA A 260 -17.57 -12.58 9.38
N ASN A 261 -17.19 -13.72 8.80
CA ASN A 261 -15.80 -13.94 8.38
C ASN A 261 -15.39 -12.89 7.32
N LYS A 262 -14.55 -11.93 7.71
CA LYS A 262 -13.96 -10.90 6.86
C LYS A 262 -12.72 -11.50 6.18
N PHE A 263 -12.79 -11.71 4.88
CA PHE A 263 -11.67 -12.24 4.11
C PHE A 263 -11.57 -11.58 2.73
N GLY A 264 -10.36 -11.63 2.19
CA GLY A 264 -10.07 -11.26 0.81
C GLY A 264 -9.26 -12.34 0.10
N MET A 265 -9.42 -12.42 -1.23
CA MET A 265 -8.63 -13.30 -2.08
C MET A 265 -8.19 -12.59 -3.35
N GLN A 266 -6.96 -12.86 -3.76
CA GLN A 266 -6.34 -12.41 -5.00
C GLN A 266 -5.75 -13.62 -5.72
N ALA A 267 -5.96 -13.68 -7.02
CA ALA A 267 -5.29 -14.62 -7.90
C ALA A 267 -4.90 -13.89 -9.19
N GLY A 268 -3.69 -14.10 -9.68
CA GLY A 268 -3.27 -13.49 -10.94
C GLY A 268 -2.20 -14.29 -11.66
N LEU A 269 -2.15 -14.06 -12.96
CA LEU A 269 -1.25 -14.71 -13.90
C LEU A 269 -0.55 -13.62 -14.73
N LYS A 270 0.77 -13.70 -14.81
CA LYS A 270 1.59 -12.94 -15.75
C LYS A 270 2.13 -13.86 -16.83
N TYR A 271 2.07 -13.42 -18.08
CA TYR A 271 2.66 -14.07 -19.24
C TYR A 271 3.67 -13.09 -19.88
N VAL A 272 4.94 -13.37 -19.67
CA VAL A 272 6.09 -12.57 -20.11
C VAL A 272 6.51 -13.00 -21.50
N ASN A 273 6.79 -12.02 -22.38
CA ASN A 273 7.05 -12.24 -23.81
C ASN A 273 5.94 -13.07 -24.47
N ALA A 274 4.71 -12.59 -24.32
CA ALA A 274 3.50 -13.27 -24.76
C ALA A 274 3.55 -13.57 -26.26
N PHE A 275 3.13 -14.78 -26.63
CA PHE A 275 3.14 -15.28 -28.01
C PHE A 275 4.52 -15.29 -28.68
N GLY A 276 5.60 -15.22 -27.89
CA GLY A 276 6.97 -15.13 -28.41
C GLY A 276 7.35 -13.74 -28.89
N LEU A 277 6.54 -12.72 -28.62
CA LEU A 277 6.85 -11.33 -28.91
C LEU A 277 7.67 -10.74 -27.76
N ASP A 278 8.89 -10.31 -28.06
CA ASP A 278 9.78 -9.70 -27.07
C ASP A 278 9.17 -8.40 -26.51
N HIS A 279 9.22 -8.26 -25.18
CA HIS A 279 8.72 -7.10 -24.41
C HIS A 279 7.20 -6.89 -24.51
N LEU A 280 6.43 -7.91 -24.90
CA LEU A 280 4.99 -7.95 -24.72
C LEU A 280 4.65 -8.73 -23.45
N ASP A 281 4.18 -8.05 -22.42
CA ASP A 281 3.75 -8.67 -21.17
C ASP A 281 2.23 -8.59 -21.03
N LEU A 282 1.60 -9.72 -20.70
CA LEU A 282 0.19 -9.80 -20.37
C LEU A 282 0.01 -10.15 -18.90
N GLN A 283 -0.97 -9.54 -18.25
CA GLN A 283 -1.36 -9.83 -16.87
C GLN A 283 -2.88 -9.91 -16.77
N ALA A 284 -3.36 -10.98 -16.13
CA ALA A 284 -4.74 -11.08 -15.67
C ALA A 284 -4.72 -11.18 -14.14
N GLU A 285 -5.61 -10.48 -13.47
CA GLU A 285 -5.71 -10.48 -12.01
C GLU A 285 -7.18 -10.41 -11.58
N PHE A 286 -7.55 -11.22 -10.60
CA PHE A 286 -8.85 -11.19 -9.96
C PHE A 286 -8.68 -10.90 -8.47
N ASN A 287 -9.43 -9.94 -7.96
CA ASN A 287 -9.41 -9.50 -6.57
C ASN A 287 -10.83 -9.51 -6.00
N GLN A 288 -10.98 -9.97 -4.76
CA GLN A 288 -12.24 -9.91 -4.04
C GLN A 288 -12.00 -9.64 -2.55
N ALA A 289 -12.84 -8.79 -1.96
CA ALA A 289 -12.93 -8.62 -0.51
C ALA A 289 -14.40 -8.61 -0.07
N ARG A 290 -14.69 -9.24 1.07
CA ARG A 290 -16.04 -9.26 1.66
C ARG A 290 -16.41 -7.90 2.27
N PRO A 291 -17.70 -7.65 2.56
CA PRO A 291 -18.10 -6.48 3.34
C PRO A 291 -17.39 -6.39 4.69
N TYR A 292 -17.16 -5.16 5.15
CA TYR A 292 -16.52 -4.83 6.44
C TYR A 292 -15.06 -5.25 6.62
N THR A 293 -14.45 -5.88 5.62
CA THR A 293 -12.99 -6.09 5.60
C THR A 293 -12.24 -4.75 5.66
N TYR A 294 -11.11 -4.69 6.37
CA TYR A 294 -10.29 -3.49 6.62
C TYR A 294 -10.92 -2.45 7.55
N THR A 295 -12.14 -2.68 8.04
CA THR A 295 -12.85 -1.77 8.94
C THR A 295 -12.68 -2.21 10.39
N HIS A 296 -12.66 -1.22 11.29
CA HIS A 296 -12.66 -1.45 12.74
C HIS A 296 -13.85 -0.70 13.36
N ARG A 297 -14.25 -1.06 14.59
CA ARG A 297 -15.38 -0.43 15.30
C ARG A 297 -15.21 1.09 15.44
N ASP A 298 -13.97 1.50 15.67
CA ASP A 298 -13.57 2.91 15.76
C ASP A 298 -12.71 3.28 14.56
N SER A 299 -12.94 4.45 13.97
CA SER A 299 -12.21 4.96 12.79
C SER A 299 -10.70 5.11 13.02
N SER A 300 -10.28 5.19 14.29
CA SER A 300 -8.90 5.34 14.73
C SER A 300 -8.01 4.11 14.48
N SER A 301 -8.57 2.90 14.35
CA SER A 301 -7.81 1.66 14.11
C SER A 301 -8.18 0.95 12.80
N SER A 302 -8.87 1.64 11.89
CA SER A 302 -9.14 1.14 10.53
C SER A 302 -7.86 0.96 9.70
N TYR A 303 -7.85 0.08 8.70
CA TYR A 303 -6.70 -0.20 7.84
C TYR A 303 -6.53 0.84 6.71
N THR A 304 -6.43 2.11 7.11
CA THR A 304 -6.44 3.30 6.26
C THR A 304 -5.35 4.30 6.64
N HIS A 305 -5.03 5.22 5.74
CA HIS A 305 -4.12 6.34 5.98
C HIS A 305 -4.55 7.52 5.10
N TYR A 306 -4.76 8.71 5.68
CA TYR A 306 -5.37 9.87 5.00
C TYR A 306 -6.65 9.50 4.22
N ASN A 307 -7.59 8.84 4.91
CA ASN A 307 -8.85 8.31 4.34
C ASN A 307 -8.68 7.34 3.15
N GLN A 308 -7.47 6.90 2.84
CA GLN A 308 -7.19 5.98 1.74
C GLN A 308 -6.87 4.58 2.28
N PRO A 309 -7.30 3.49 1.62
CA PRO A 309 -6.95 2.14 2.01
C PRO A 309 -5.43 1.88 1.98
N LEU A 310 -4.91 1.17 2.96
CA LEU A 310 -3.52 0.69 2.97
C LEU A 310 -3.30 -0.59 2.14
N ALA A 311 -4.37 -1.31 1.81
CA ALA A 311 -4.34 -2.51 0.99
C ALA A 311 -5.00 -2.24 -0.38
N HIS A 312 -6.07 -2.96 -0.73
CA HIS A 312 -6.70 -2.80 -2.03
C HIS A 312 -7.34 -1.41 -2.19
N PRO A 313 -7.17 -0.72 -3.34
CA PRO A 313 -7.75 0.61 -3.55
C PRO A 313 -9.27 0.67 -3.42
N LEU A 314 -9.98 -0.42 -3.67
CA LEU A 314 -11.45 -0.47 -3.52
C LEU A 314 -11.91 -0.69 -2.07
N GLY A 315 -10.99 -0.95 -1.12
CA GLY A 315 -11.33 -1.19 0.28
C GLY A 315 -12.08 -2.51 0.48
N ALA A 316 -13.35 -2.43 0.88
CA ALA A 316 -14.19 -3.59 1.22
C ALA A 316 -15.33 -3.80 0.21
N ASN A 317 -15.98 -4.96 0.27
CA ASN A 317 -17.17 -5.28 -0.53
C ASN A 317 -16.99 -5.08 -2.05
N PHE A 318 -16.00 -5.73 -2.64
CA PHE A 318 -15.75 -5.60 -4.07
C PHE A 318 -15.36 -6.92 -4.72
N ARG A 319 -15.55 -6.96 -6.04
CA ARG A 319 -14.94 -7.93 -6.95
C ARG A 319 -14.37 -7.14 -8.12
N GLU A 320 -13.11 -7.37 -8.45
CA GLU A 320 -12.39 -6.69 -9.53
C GLU A 320 -11.72 -7.75 -10.41
N ALA A 321 -11.84 -7.59 -11.72
CA ALA A 321 -11.05 -8.31 -12.69
C ALA A 321 -10.26 -7.29 -13.51
N LEU A 322 -8.95 -7.50 -13.63
CA LEU A 322 -8.02 -6.64 -14.33
C LEU A 322 -7.33 -7.41 -15.44
N PHE A 323 -7.22 -6.78 -16.60
CA PHE A 323 -6.40 -7.25 -17.72
C PHE A 323 -5.47 -6.12 -18.12
N ILE A 324 -4.17 -6.40 -18.15
CA ILE A 324 -3.14 -5.42 -18.47
C ILE A 324 -2.28 -6.02 -19.59
N ALA A 325 -2.14 -5.28 -20.68
CA ALA A 325 -1.17 -5.56 -21.73
C ALA A 325 -0.14 -4.43 -21.75
N ARG A 326 1.15 -4.75 -21.74
CA ARG A 326 2.24 -3.78 -21.83
C ARG A 326 3.17 -4.21 -22.94
N TYR A 327 3.38 -3.32 -23.90
CA TYR A 327 4.34 -3.52 -24.97
C TYR A 327 5.40 -2.43 -24.90
N GLN A 328 6.67 -2.83 -24.77
CA GLN A 328 7.81 -1.92 -24.62
C GLN A 328 8.83 -2.18 -25.74
N PRO A 329 8.58 -1.70 -26.97
CA PRO A 329 9.46 -1.96 -28.12
C PRO A 329 10.84 -1.30 -27.99
N PHE A 330 11.00 -0.32 -27.11
CA PHE A 330 12.24 0.43 -26.90
C PHE A 330 12.57 0.49 -25.40
N LYS A 331 13.86 0.52 -25.08
CA LYS A 331 14.38 0.62 -23.70
C LYS A 331 14.22 2.01 -23.10
#